data_AF-A0A7K2Y4Q2-F1
#
_entry.id   AF-A0A7K2Y4Q2-F1
#
_cell.length_a   1.000
_cell.length_b   1.000
_cell.length_c   1.000
_cell.angle_alpha   90.00
_cell.angle_beta   90.00
_cell.angle_gamma   90.00
#
_symmetry.space_group_name_H-M   'P 1'
#
loop_
_entity.id
_entity.type
_entity.pdbx_description
1 polymer ?
#
loop_
_entity_poly.entity_id
_entity_poly.type
_entity_poly.pdbx_seq_one_letter_code
_entity_poly.pdbx_strand_id
1 'polypeptide(L)' 'MTFTEIAKRLNASDFMPRSITRQGVRHIADADPDWPVPPDQWMKIGNAWAMPWLPIEAFFRNRIRRGRGAAKPSTDT' A
#
# COMPACT_ATOMS: atom_id res chain seq x y z
N MET A 1 1.31 10.75 5.62
CA MET A 1 2.26 10.46 4.54
C MET A 1 1.53 10.29 3.23
N THR A 2 2.03 10.88 2.15
CA THR A 2 1.48 10.71 0.80
C THR A 2 1.85 9.37 0.19
N PHE A 3 1.17 8.96 -0.89
CA PHE A 3 1.55 7.75 -1.65
C PHE A 3 3.03 7.74 -2.09
N THR A 4 3.58 8.91 -2.43
CA THR A 4 4.99 9.06 -2.80
C THR A 4 5.90 8.79 -1.61
N GLU A 5 5.58 9.34 -0.45
CA GLU A 5 6.35 9.15 0.79
C GLU A 5 6.27 7.69 1.28
N ILE A 6 5.09 7.08 1.18
CA ILE A 6 4.89 5.66 1.48
C ILE A 6 5.79 4.81 0.57
N ALA A 7 5.77 5.03 -0.74
CA ALA A 7 6.62 4.28 -1.67
C ALA A 7 8.12 4.45 -1.35
N LYS A 8 8.56 5.69 -1.08
CA LYS A 8 9.95 5.97 -0.68
C LYS A 8 10.33 5.21 0.60
N ARG A 9 9.47 5.24 1.62
CA ARG A 9 9.73 4.59 2.90
C ARG A 9 9.72 3.08 2.80
N LEU A 10 8.79 2.50 2.03
CA LEU A 10 8.75 1.07 1.76
C LEU A 10 10.00 0.59 1.02
N ASN A 11 10.50 1.36 0.05
CA ASN A 11 11.72 1.02 -0.69
C ASN A 11 13.00 1.19 0.13
N ALA A 12 12.97 2.01 1.18
CA ALA A 12 14.06 2.16 2.14
C ALA A 12 14.00 1.11 3.27
N SER A 13 12.98 0.25 3.27
CA SER A 13 12.78 -0.79 4.29
C SER A 13 12.86 -2.17 3.63
N ASP A 14 13.18 -3.20 4.42
CA ASP A 14 13.20 -4.59 3.94
C ASP A 14 11.79 -5.21 3.88
N PHE A 15 10.75 -4.37 3.75
CA PHE A 15 9.37 -4.83 3.77
C PHE A 15 8.92 -5.51 2.48
N MET A 16 9.66 -5.36 1.38
CA MET A 16 9.29 -5.98 0.11
C MET A 16 10.53 -6.44 -0.63
N PRO A 17 10.46 -7.60 -1.32
CA PRO A 17 11.58 -8.10 -2.11
C PRO A 17 11.84 -7.29 -3.38
N ARG A 18 10.93 -6.38 -3.75
CA ARG A 18 11.06 -5.50 -4.92
C ARG A 18 10.59 -4.11 -4.55
N SER A 19 11.19 -3.11 -5.18
CA SER A 19 10.75 -1.72 -5.05
C SER A 19 9.31 -1.54 -5.57
N ILE A 20 8.59 -0.62 -4.95
CA ILE A 20 7.26 -0.20 -5.34
C ILE A 20 7.27 1.25 -5.82
N THR A 21 6.44 1.56 -6.81
CA THR A 21 6.23 2.92 -7.29
C THR A 21 5.06 3.57 -6.54
N ARG A 22 4.95 4.91 -6.61
CA ARG A 22 3.77 5.64 -6.12
C ARG A 22 2.46 5.05 -6.66
N GLN A 23 2.42 4.73 -7.96
CA GLN A 23 1.22 4.17 -8.60
C GLN A 23 0.93 2.75 -8.10
N GLY A 24 1.97 1.96 -7.80
CA GLY A 24 1.81 0.65 -7.20
C GLY A 24 1.16 0.73 -5.81
N VAL A 25 1.60 1.67 -4.96
CA VAL A 25 0.98 1.87 -3.63
C VAL A 25 -0.48 2.30 -3.79
N ARG A 26 -0.76 3.23 -4.70
CA ARG A 26 -2.14 3.67 -4.97
C ARG A 26 -3.02 2.51 -5.45
N HIS A 27 -2.52 1.71 -6.39
CA HIS A 27 -3.23 0.55 -6.89
C HIS A 27 -3.56 -0.45 -5.77
N ILE A 28 -2.63 -0.70 -4.84
CA ILE A 28 -2.90 -1.53 -3.65
C ILE A 28 -4.00 -0.90 -2.79
N ALA A 29 -3.92 0.39 -2.50
CA ALA A 29 -4.93 1.07 -1.69
C ALA A 29 -6.33 1.03 -2.31
N ASP A 30 -6.41 1.07 -3.65
CA ASP A 30 -7.68 1.02 -4.38
C ASP A 30 -8.22 -0.41 -4.56
N ALA A 31 -7.35 -1.43 -4.65
CA ALA A 31 -7.73 -2.79 -5.05
C ALA A 31 -7.67 -3.85 -3.94
N ASP A 32 -6.95 -3.58 -2.85
CA ASP A 32 -6.72 -4.52 -1.76
C ASP A 32 -7.76 -4.32 -0.65
N PRO A 33 -8.65 -5.30 -0.40
CA PRO A 33 -9.69 -5.17 0.62
C PRO A 33 -9.13 -5.11 2.04
N ASP A 34 -7.89 -5.59 2.25
CA ASP A 34 -7.21 -5.54 3.54
C ASP A 34 -6.45 -4.21 3.73
N TRP A 35 -6.58 -3.25 2.82
CA TRP A 35 -5.94 -1.95 2.96
C TRP A 35 -6.42 -1.25 4.24
N PRO A 36 -5.51 -0.83 5.13
CA PRO A 36 -5.86 -0.48 6.50
C PRO A 36 -6.40 0.94 6.68
N VAL A 37 -6.37 1.77 5.64
CA VAL A 37 -6.81 3.18 5.72
C VAL A 37 -7.90 3.43 4.68
N PRO A 38 -9.18 3.47 5.08
CA PRO A 38 -10.28 3.71 4.16
C PRO A 38 -10.24 5.15 3.58
N PRO A 39 -10.84 5.40 2.40
CA PRO A 39 -10.73 6.67 1.69
C PRO A 39 -11.24 7.91 2.46
N ASP A 40 -12.20 7.73 3.37
CA ASP A 40 -12.74 8.77 4.25
C ASP A 40 -11.70 9.27 5.28
N GLN A 41 -10.69 8.47 5.59
CA GLN A 41 -9.58 8.83 6.47
C GLN A 41 -8.40 9.45 5.73
N TRP A 42 -8.50 9.62 4.40
CA TRP A 42 -7.45 10.25 3.63
C TRP A 42 -7.53 11.77 3.79
N MET A 43 -6.40 12.36 4.19
CA MET A 43 -6.29 13.81 4.36
C MET A 43 -5.77 14.43 3.07
N LYS A 44 -6.50 15.40 2.54
CA LYS A 44 -6.01 16.20 1.41
C LYS A 44 -5.02 17.24 1.90
N ILE A 45 -3.77 17.14 1.47
CA ILE A 45 -2.69 18.10 1.78
C ILE A 45 -2.20 18.70 0.46
N GLY A 46 -2.61 19.93 0.17
CA GLY A 46 -2.41 20.56 -1.14
C GLY A 46 -3.04 19.73 -2.26
N ASN A 47 -2.21 19.26 -3.19
CA ASN A 47 -2.62 18.44 -4.34
C ASN A 47 -2.44 16.92 -4.11
N ALA A 48 -2.07 16.50 -2.91
CA ALA A 48 -1.81 15.10 -2.59
C ALA A 48 -2.76 14.56 -1.52
N TRP A 49 -3.01 13.26 -1.56
CA TRP A 49 -3.68 12.52 -0.49
C TRP A 49 -2.64 11.94 0.46
N ALA A 50 -2.86 12.15 1.75
CA ALA A 50 -2.01 11.68 2.82
C ALA A 50 -2.79 10.76 3.77
N MET A 51 -2.11 9.75 4.27
CA MET A 51 -2.65 8.74 5.16
C MET A 51 -1.77 8.57 6.41
N PRO A 52 -2.32 8.09 7.53
CA PRO A 52 -1.54 7.67 8.68
C PRO A 52 -0.55 6.56 8.30
N TRP A 53 0.70 6.67 8.76
CA TRP A 53 1.75 5.71 8.39
C TRP A 53 1.64 4.39 9.16
N LEU A 54 1.34 4.44 10.47
CA LEU A 54 1.39 3.26 11.35
C LEU A 54 0.51 2.09 10.88
N PRO A 55 -0.76 2.29 10.45
CA PRO A 55 -1.58 1.19 9.95
C PRO A 55 -1.01 0.59 8.66
N ILE A 56 -0.52 1.44 7.76
CA ILE A 56 0.08 1.04 6.47
C ILE A 56 1.34 0.21 6.69
N GLU A 57 2.19 0.62 7.63
CA GLU A 57 3.39 -0.12 8.00
C GLU A 57 3.05 -1.53 8.49
N ALA A 58 2.09 -1.66 9.41
CA ALA A 58 1.65 -2.94 9.93
C ALA A 58 1.10 -3.85 8.82
N PHE A 59 0.34 -3.30 7.88
CA PHE A 59 -0.17 -4.01 6.72
C PHE A 59 0.97 -4.59 5.86
N PHE A 60 1.97 -3.78 5.48
CA PHE A 60 3.08 -4.28 4.66
C PHE A 60 3.98 -5.26 5.43
N ARG A 61 4.23 -5.04 6.72
CA ARG A 61 4.97 -5.98 7.58
C ARG A 61 4.27 -7.35 7.66
N ASN A 62 2.95 -7.37 7.75
CA ASN A 62 2.17 -8.61 7.80
C ASN A 62 2.06 -9.30 6.43
N ARG A 63 2.05 -8.52 5.33
CA ARG A 63 1.99 -9.04 3.96
C ARG A 63 3.21 -9.87 3.58
N ILE A 64 4.39 -9.57 4.12
CA ILE A 64 5.62 -10.37 3.94
C ILE A 64 5.43 -11.77 4.52
N ARG A 65 4.90 -11.84 5.75
CA ARG A 65 4.76 -13.09 6.50
C ARG A 65 3.81 -14.08 5.84
N ARG A 66 2.83 -13.59 5.06
CA ARG A 66 1.82 -14.44 4.41
C ARG A 66 2.20 -14.86 2.99
N GLY A 67 3.33 -14.40 2.44
CA GLY A 67 3.56 -14.41 0.99
C GLY A 67 2.61 -13.43 0.30
N ARG A 68 2.83 -13.12 -0.99
CA ARG A 68 1.90 -12.25 -1.73
C ARG A 68 0.48 -12.83 -1.60
N GLY A 69 -0.36 -12.20 -0.78
CA GLY A 69 -1.79 -12.52 -0.67
C GLY A 69 -2.35 -12.70 -2.08
N ALA A 70 -3.06 -13.81 -2.28
CA ALA A 70 -3.41 -14.38 -3.57
C ALA A 70 -3.60 -13.31 -4.65
N ALA A 71 -2.77 -13.38 -5.71
CA ALA A 71 -3.17 -12.80 -6.98
C ALA A 71 -4.56 -13.38 -7.26
N LYS A 72 -5.57 -12.52 -7.41
CA LYS A 72 -6.92 -12.95 -7.79
C LYS A 72 -6.78 -13.99 -8.90
N PRO A 73 -7.36 -15.19 -8.78
CA PRO A 73 -7.30 -16.15 -9.87
C PRO A 73 -7.90 -15.46 -11.08
N SER A 74 -7.09 -15.33 -12.14
CA SER A 74 -7.56 -14.95 -13.46
C SER A 74 -8.54 -16.03 -13.90
N THR A 75 -9.83 -15.81 -13.67
CA THR A 75 -10.88 -16.58 -14.32
C THR A 75 -10.90 -16.09 -15.77
N ASP A 76 -10.16 -16.78 -16.64
CA ASP A 76 -10.40 -16.70 -18.08
C ASP A 76 -11.15 -17.97 -18.50
N THR A 77 -12.11 -17.74 -19.38
CA THR A 77 -13.25 -18.61 -19.74
C THR A 77 -12.86 -19.71 -20.72
#